data_AF-A0A6I9P3W9-F1
#
_entry.id   AF-A0A6I9P3W9-F1
#
_cell.length_a   1.000
_cell.length_b   1.000
_cell.length_c   1.000
_cell.angle_alpha   90.00
_cell.angle_beta   90.00
_cell.angle_gamma   90.00
#
_symmetry.space_group_name_H-M   'P 1'
#
loop_
_entity.id
_entity.type
_entity.pdbx_description
1 polymer ?
#
loop_
_entity_poly.entity_id
_entity_poly.type
_entity_poly.pdbx_seq_one_letter_code
_entity_poly.pdbx_strand_id
1 'polypeptide(L)'
;MFSSSHSVLLKTGVQMPLLGLGTYKLVSPEDVSRAVDAALLAGYRAFDSAAVYLNEAELGRALKQLLPKHGLTREDVFITSKLGSKDQGKRAMEGALHSLSDLDMGYIDLYLIHWPGTQDLEITDPRNSGKEFIFMLLKTADGKTDLFSVDESRTVAINVFSKKDCKGPRQII
;
A
#
# COMPACT_ATOMS: atom_id res chain seq x y z
N MET A 1 23.95 -0.97 -18.77
CA MET A 1 22.56 -1.30 -19.11
C MET A 1 22.05 -2.25 -18.03
N PHE A 2 21.23 -1.76 -17.09
CA PHE A 2 20.62 -2.66 -16.11
C PHE A 2 19.51 -3.44 -16.81
N SER A 3 19.63 -4.77 -16.76
CA SER A 3 18.69 -5.75 -17.27
C SER A 3 17.26 -5.40 -16.84
N SER A 4 16.29 -5.58 -17.73
CA SER A 4 14.86 -5.43 -17.42
C SER A 4 14.55 -6.08 -16.07
N SER A 5 14.16 -5.26 -15.09
CA SER A 5 13.74 -5.71 -13.78
C SER A 5 12.64 -6.76 -13.97
N HIS A 6 12.87 -8.00 -13.52
CA HIS A 6 11.89 -9.07 -13.71
C HIS A 6 10.59 -8.67 -13.00
N SER A 7 9.51 -8.57 -13.75
CA SER A 7 8.20 -8.10 -13.29
C SER A 7 7.10 -9.08 -13.69
N VAL A 8 5.96 -8.98 -13.02
CA VAL A 8 4.71 -9.63 -13.41
C VAL A 8 3.66 -8.57 -13.73
N LEU A 9 2.89 -8.80 -14.78
CA LEU A 9 1.75 -7.96 -15.12
C LEU A 9 0.57 -8.33 -14.23
N LEU A 10 0.13 -7.39 -13.40
CA LEU A 10 -1.09 -7.53 -12.62
C LEU A 10 -2.31 -7.43 -13.54
N LYS A 11 -3.45 -7.98 -13.12
CA LYS A 11 -4.72 -7.87 -13.86
C LYS A 11 -5.15 -6.43 -14.13
N THR A 12 -4.67 -5.48 -13.34
CA THR A 12 -4.91 -4.05 -13.49
C THR A 12 -4.08 -3.40 -14.60
N GLY A 13 -3.16 -4.14 -15.24
CA GLY A 13 -2.22 -3.62 -16.23
C GLY A 13 -0.94 -2.99 -15.65
N VAL A 14 -0.78 -2.99 -14.31
CA VAL A 14 0.41 -2.46 -13.64
C VAL A 14 1.51 -3.52 -13.60
N GLN A 15 2.76 -3.14 -13.85
CA GLN A 15 3.90 -4.03 -13.68
C GLN A 15 4.38 -4.02 -12.22
N MET A 16 4.41 -5.19 -11.58
CA MET A 16 4.93 -5.35 -10.23
C MET A 16 6.28 -6.07 -10.28
N PRO A 17 7.35 -5.55 -9.65
CA PRO A 17 8.62 -6.28 -9.53
C PRO A 17 8.42 -7.61 -8.80
N LEU A 18 9.09 -8.67 -9.28
CA LEU A 18 8.96 -10.02 -8.68
C LEU A 18 9.59 -10.13 -7.29
N LEU A 19 10.61 -9.31 -7.02
CA LEU A 19 11.38 -9.36 -5.80
C LEU A 19 11.22 -8.03 -5.05
N GLY A 20 10.78 -8.12 -3.79
CA GLY A 20 10.56 -6.98 -2.92
C GLY A 20 11.19 -7.15 -1.55
N LEU A 21 11.49 -6.02 -0.91
CA LEU A 21 11.95 -5.96 0.47
C LEU A 21 10.75 -5.92 1.41
N GLY A 22 10.59 -6.91 2.29
CA GLY A 22 9.63 -6.84 3.39
C GLY A 22 10.18 -6.00 4.55
N THR A 23 9.35 -5.13 5.12
CA THR A 23 9.76 -4.20 6.19
C THR A 23 9.31 -4.61 7.59
N TYR A 24 8.66 -5.77 7.74
CA TYR A 24 8.23 -6.27 9.04
C TYR A 24 9.43 -6.46 9.99
N LYS A 25 9.27 -6.02 11.25
CA LYS A 25 10.29 -6.06 12.32
C LYS A 25 11.54 -5.19 12.10
N LEU A 26 11.53 -4.28 11.13
CA LEU A 26 12.48 -3.17 11.13
C LEU A 26 11.98 -2.15 12.17
N VAL A 27 12.54 -2.23 13.38
CA VAL A 27 12.04 -1.53 14.57
C VAL A 27 12.65 -0.15 14.77
N SER A 28 13.82 0.11 14.21
CA SER A 28 14.49 1.42 14.32
C SER A 28 14.52 2.15 12.97
N PRO A 29 14.47 3.50 12.96
CA PRO A 29 14.65 4.28 11.73
C PRO A 29 15.97 3.96 11.01
N GLU A 30 17.03 3.68 11.75
CA GLU A 30 18.34 3.31 11.23
C GLU A 30 18.32 1.96 10.52
N ASP A 31 17.62 0.96 11.08
CA ASP A 31 17.46 -0.36 10.44
C ASP A 31 16.65 -0.25 9.16
N VAL A 32 15.57 0.53 9.16
CA VAL A 32 14.77 0.80 7.95
C VAL A 32 15.64 1.44 6.88
N SER A 33 16.36 2.51 7.22
CA SER A 33 17.22 3.23 6.27
C SER A 33 18.32 2.34 5.69
N ARG A 34 19.02 1.57 6.53
CA ARG A 34 20.07 0.64 6.10
C ARG A 34 19.53 -0.46 5.20
N ALA A 35 18.38 -1.06 5.54
CA ALA A 35 17.77 -2.10 4.74
C ALA A 35 17.32 -1.57 3.38
N VAL A 36 16.70 -0.39 3.35
CA VAL A 36 16.26 0.26 2.11
C VAL A 36 17.47 0.62 1.23
N ASP A 37 18.52 1.21 1.79
CA ASP A 37 19.73 1.58 1.02
C ASP A 37 20.40 0.35 0.41
N ALA A 38 20.53 -0.74 1.19
CA ALA A 38 21.08 -2.01 0.71
C ALA A 38 20.22 -2.64 -0.39
N ALA A 39 18.89 -2.60 -0.24
CA ALA A 39 17.97 -3.12 -1.23
C ALA A 39 18.04 -2.33 -2.55
N LEU A 40 18.05 -0.99 -2.48
CA LEU A 40 18.18 -0.14 -3.66
C LEU A 40 19.51 -0.38 -4.39
N LEU A 41 20.61 -0.48 -3.64
CA LEU A 41 21.94 -0.82 -4.16
C LEU A 41 21.97 -2.19 -4.85
N ALA A 42 21.26 -3.17 -4.28
CA ALA A 42 21.11 -4.51 -4.84
C ALA A 42 20.13 -4.59 -6.03
N GLY A 43 19.47 -3.49 -6.39
CA GLY A 43 18.56 -3.41 -7.54
C GLY A 43 17.09 -3.68 -7.22
N TYR A 44 16.69 -3.75 -5.94
CA TYR A 44 15.29 -3.90 -5.57
C TYR A 44 14.50 -2.65 -5.97
N ARG A 45 13.27 -2.88 -6.43
CA ARG A 45 12.32 -1.81 -6.77
C ARG A 45 10.97 -1.98 -6.08
N ALA A 46 10.71 -3.09 -5.40
CA ALA A 46 9.48 -3.29 -4.62
C ALA A 46 9.74 -3.24 -3.12
N PHE A 47 8.83 -2.61 -2.37
CA PHE A 47 8.87 -2.48 -0.92
C PHE A 47 7.50 -2.88 -0.35
N ASP A 48 7.49 -3.87 0.53
CA ASP A 48 6.29 -4.40 1.16
C ASP A 48 6.19 -3.93 2.62
N SER A 49 5.14 -3.17 2.91
CA SER A 49 4.82 -2.59 4.21
C SER A 49 3.41 -2.96 4.66
N ALA A 50 3.01 -2.48 5.83
CA ALA A 50 1.64 -2.53 6.35
C ALA A 50 1.47 -1.54 7.50
N ALA A 51 0.24 -1.03 7.70
CA ALA A 51 -0.07 -0.14 8.83
C ALA A 51 0.32 -0.75 10.19
N VAL A 52 0.13 -2.06 10.35
CA VAL A 52 0.43 -2.77 11.60
C VAL A 52 1.93 -3.03 11.83
N TYR A 53 2.79 -2.74 10.85
CA TYR A 53 4.25 -2.80 11.07
C TYR A 53 4.77 -1.58 11.82
N LEU A 54 3.96 -0.51 11.92
CA LEU A 54 4.26 0.71 12.67
C LEU A 54 5.57 1.40 12.24
N ASN A 55 5.94 1.25 10.95
CA ASN A 55 7.16 1.82 10.39
C ASN A 55 6.98 2.45 8.99
N GLU A 56 5.73 2.77 8.60
CA GLU A 56 5.43 3.38 7.30
C GLU A 56 6.07 4.77 7.15
N ALA A 57 6.08 5.57 8.23
CA ALA A 57 6.71 6.89 8.24
C ALA A 57 8.24 6.81 8.07
N GLU A 58 8.86 5.80 8.66
CA GLU A 58 10.29 5.52 8.55
C GLU A 58 10.63 5.07 7.14
N LEU A 59 9.82 4.19 6.53
CA LEU A 59 9.99 3.76 5.15
C LEU A 59 9.86 4.93 4.18
N GLY A 60 8.83 5.76 4.35
CA GLY A 60 8.61 6.97 3.55
C GLY A 60 9.81 7.92 3.61
N ARG A 61 10.28 8.23 4.82
CA ARG A 61 11.48 9.06 5.03
C ARG A 61 12.72 8.48 4.38
N ALA A 62 12.97 7.18 4.55
CA ALA A 62 14.11 6.49 3.95
C ALA A 62 14.08 6.56 2.42
N LEU A 63 12.94 6.27 1.79
CA LEU A 63 12.80 6.32 0.33
C LEU A 63 13.01 7.74 -0.21
N LYS A 64 12.43 8.77 0.42
CA LYS A 64 12.63 10.17 0.00
C LYS A 64 14.10 10.58 0.00
N GLN A 65 14.86 10.13 1.00
CA GLN A 65 16.27 10.44 1.12
C GLN A 65 17.13 9.62 0.13
N LEU A 66 16.82 8.33 -0.05
CA LEU A 66 17.69 7.39 -0.72
C LEU A 66 17.41 7.25 -2.22
N LEU A 67 16.19 7.45 -2.70
CA LEU A 67 15.90 7.35 -4.13
C LEU A 67 16.78 8.31 -4.95
N PRO A 68 16.91 9.61 -4.61
CA PRO A 68 17.80 10.50 -5.36
C PRO A 68 19.28 10.09 -5.29
N LYS A 69 19.74 9.54 -4.15
CA LYS A 69 21.10 9.01 -3.98
C LYS A 69 21.40 7.88 -4.97
N HIS A 70 20.38 7.09 -5.32
CA HIS A 70 20.47 5.99 -6.29
C HIS A 70 20.05 6.41 -7.72
N GLY A 71 19.78 7.70 -7.95
CA GLY A 71 19.33 8.20 -9.26
C GLY A 71 17.92 7.73 -9.65
N LEU A 72 17.07 7.45 -8.66
CA LEU A 72 15.71 6.96 -8.82
C LEU A 72 14.68 8.02 -8.40
N THR A 73 13.47 7.91 -8.94
CA THR A 73 12.31 8.72 -8.56
C THR A 73 11.23 7.86 -7.91
N ARG A 74 10.11 8.48 -7.53
CA ARG A 74 8.97 7.76 -6.96
C ARG A 74 8.43 6.71 -7.92
N GLU A 75 8.40 7.02 -9.21
CA GLU A 75 7.85 6.20 -10.27
C GLU A 75 8.69 4.94 -10.55
N ASP A 76 9.95 4.92 -10.10
CA ASP A 76 10.83 3.76 -10.26
C ASP A 76 10.59 2.65 -9.23
N VAL A 77 9.82 2.93 -8.16
CA VAL A 77 9.56 1.98 -7.08
C VAL A 77 8.09 1.62 -6.95
N PHE A 78 7.86 0.40 -6.50
CA PHE A 78 6.56 -0.19 -6.24
C PHE A 78 6.36 -0.37 -4.74
N ILE A 79 5.40 0.33 -4.14
CA ILE A 79 5.14 0.29 -2.71
C ILE A 79 3.82 -0.45 -2.47
N THR A 80 3.91 -1.54 -1.70
CA THR A 80 2.76 -2.26 -1.16
C THR A 80 2.53 -1.83 0.28
N SER A 81 1.29 -1.54 0.66
CA SER A 81 0.88 -1.47 2.06
C SER A 81 -0.42 -2.25 2.30
N LYS A 82 -0.81 -2.42 3.57
CA LYS A 82 -1.91 -3.28 3.98
C LYS A 82 -2.73 -2.63 5.09
N LEU A 83 -4.05 -2.64 4.92
CA LEU A 83 -5.03 -2.20 5.90
C LEU A 83 -4.98 -3.07 7.16
N GLY A 84 -4.79 -2.44 8.31
CA GLY A 84 -4.84 -3.12 9.61
C GLY A 84 -6.25 -3.60 9.97
N SER A 85 -6.34 -4.71 10.71
CA SER A 85 -7.62 -5.33 11.10
C SER A 85 -8.53 -4.42 11.93
N LYS A 86 -7.98 -3.48 12.71
CA LYS A 86 -8.76 -2.48 13.49
C LYS A 86 -9.47 -1.44 12.62
N ASP A 87 -9.00 -1.24 11.40
CA ASP A 87 -9.48 -0.18 10.50
C ASP A 87 -10.33 -0.77 9.35
N GLN A 88 -10.72 -2.05 9.42
CA GLN A 88 -11.63 -2.64 8.43
C GLN A 88 -13.07 -2.11 8.53
N GLY A 89 -13.88 -2.38 7.50
CA GLY A 89 -15.26 -1.93 7.40
C GLY A 89 -15.36 -0.42 7.22
N LYS A 90 -16.18 0.25 8.05
CA LYS A 90 -16.46 1.69 7.92
C LYS A 90 -15.23 2.60 8.05
N ARG A 91 -14.15 2.09 8.65
CA ARG A 91 -12.90 2.84 8.88
C ARG A 91 -11.83 2.61 7.82
N ALA A 92 -12.11 1.79 6.79
CA ALA A 92 -11.13 1.38 5.79
C ALA A 92 -10.52 2.58 5.05
N MET A 93 -11.35 3.57 4.71
CA MET A 93 -10.91 4.81 4.08
C MET A 93 -9.96 5.60 4.99
N GLU A 94 -10.31 5.75 6.28
CA GLU A 94 -9.46 6.46 7.25
C GLU A 94 -8.11 5.75 7.40
N GLY A 95 -8.11 4.43 7.56
CA GLY A 95 -6.89 3.63 7.66
C GLY A 95 -5.98 3.77 6.44
N ALA A 96 -6.56 3.78 5.22
CA ALA A 96 -5.80 3.98 4.00
C ALA A 96 -5.21 5.39 3.86
N LEU A 97 -5.98 6.42 4.25
CA LEU A 97 -5.51 7.80 4.26
C LEU A 97 -4.37 8.00 5.27
N HIS A 98 -4.42 7.30 6.42
CA HIS A 98 -3.31 7.28 7.38
C HIS A 98 -2.06 6.65 6.77
N SER A 99 -2.13 5.46 6.18
CA SER A 99 -0.96 4.85 5.50
C SER A 99 -0.40 5.72 4.38
N LEU A 100 -1.27 6.38 3.59
CA LEU A 100 -0.84 7.32 2.55
C LEU A 100 -0.10 8.54 3.14
N SER A 101 -0.60 9.04 4.27
CA SER A 101 0.00 10.16 5.00
C SER A 101 1.33 9.78 5.63
N ASP A 102 1.44 8.61 6.23
CA ASP A 102 2.66 8.14 6.90
C ASP A 102 3.76 7.88 5.87
N LEU A 103 3.46 7.15 4.79
CA LEU A 103 4.42 6.93 3.70
C LEU A 103 4.82 8.27 3.04
N ASP A 104 3.88 9.19 2.88
CA ASP A 104 4.08 10.51 2.27
C ASP A 104 4.73 10.47 0.86
N MET A 105 4.50 9.37 0.12
CA MET A 105 5.09 9.11 -1.21
C MET A 105 4.16 9.48 -2.37
N GLY A 106 3.12 10.28 -2.11
CA GLY A 106 2.13 10.72 -3.10
C GLY A 106 1.08 9.67 -3.43
N TYR A 107 1.50 8.41 -3.63
CA TYR A 107 0.63 7.25 -3.87
C TYR A 107 1.18 5.93 -3.33
N ILE A 108 0.30 4.93 -3.22
CA ILE A 108 0.61 3.53 -2.93
C ILE A 108 0.27 2.70 -4.18
N ASP A 109 1.21 1.89 -4.65
CA ASP A 109 1.06 1.10 -5.88
C ASP A 109 0.08 -0.05 -5.70
N LEU A 110 0.10 -0.68 -4.52
CA LEU A 110 -0.76 -1.79 -4.14
C LEU A 110 -1.18 -1.69 -2.68
N TYR A 111 -2.48 -1.66 -2.41
CA TYR A 111 -3.00 -1.71 -1.05
C TYR A 111 -3.89 -2.94 -0.85
N LEU A 112 -3.63 -3.68 0.21
CA LEU A 112 -4.25 -4.99 0.48
C LEU A 112 -5.00 -4.99 1.81
N ILE A 113 -5.92 -5.93 1.97
CA ILE A 113 -6.37 -6.34 3.31
C ILE A 113 -5.26 -7.20 3.93
N HIS A 114 -4.80 -6.85 5.12
CA HIS A 114 -3.73 -7.61 5.77
C HIS A 114 -4.20 -8.97 6.28
N TRP A 115 -5.43 -9.06 6.80
CA TRP A 115 -5.99 -10.28 7.36
C TRP A 115 -7.52 -10.29 7.22
N PRO A 116 -8.17 -11.41 6.87
CA PRO A 116 -9.59 -11.44 6.48
C PRO A 116 -10.61 -11.27 7.61
N GLY A 117 -10.19 -11.04 8.86
CA GLY A 117 -11.09 -10.77 9.98
C GLY A 117 -10.86 -9.42 10.64
N THR A 118 -11.89 -8.97 11.37
CA THR A 118 -11.85 -7.74 12.16
C THR A 118 -11.14 -8.01 13.47
N GLN A 119 -10.40 -7.02 13.98
CA GLN A 119 -9.79 -7.11 15.30
C GLN A 119 -10.88 -7.34 16.37
N ASP A 120 -10.55 -8.16 17.36
CA ASP A 120 -11.41 -8.53 18.51
C ASP A 120 -12.63 -9.40 18.18
N LEU A 121 -12.67 -10.04 17.00
CA LEU A 121 -13.67 -11.04 16.63
C LEU A 121 -13.00 -12.37 16.22
N GLU A 122 -13.57 -13.50 16.66
CA GLU A 122 -13.16 -14.82 16.16
C GLU A 122 -13.39 -14.92 14.65
N ILE A 123 -12.53 -15.62 13.90
CA ILE A 123 -12.67 -15.78 12.44
C ILE A 123 -14.07 -16.26 12.04
N THR A 124 -14.66 -17.13 12.84
CA THR A 124 -15.99 -17.74 12.63
C THR A 124 -17.15 -16.89 13.15
N ASP A 125 -16.87 -15.74 13.78
CA ASP A 125 -17.89 -14.87 14.33
C ASP A 125 -18.82 -14.38 13.19
N PRO A 126 -20.15 -14.47 13.33
CA PRO A 126 -21.09 -13.98 12.32
C PRO A 126 -20.95 -12.48 12.02
N ARG A 127 -20.34 -11.69 12.92
CA ARG A 127 -19.99 -10.27 12.70
C ARG A 127 -18.70 -10.10 11.90
N ASN A 128 -17.87 -11.15 11.84
CA ASN A 128 -16.82 -11.35 10.85
C ASN A 128 -17.38 -11.87 9.52
N SER A 129 -18.69 -11.76 9.26
CA SER A 129 -19.25 -11.83 7.92
C SER A 129 -18.74 -10.65 7.08
N GLY A 130 -17.44 -10.69 6.76
CA GLY A 130 -16.73 -9.84 5.81
C GLY A 130 -17.19 -10.09 4.37
N LYS A 131 -18.50 -10.19 4.17
CA LYS A 131 -19.18 -10.21 2.88
C LYS A 131 -19.71 -8.82 2.50
N GLU A 132 -19.98 -7.96 3.47
CA GLU A 132 -20.75 -6.73 3.19
C GLU A 132 -19.89 -5.47 2.96
N PHE A 133 -18.66 -5.38 3.49
CA PHE A 133 -17.88 -4.12 3.40
C PHE A 133 -16.37 -4.33 3.24
N ILE A 134 -15.95 -5.02 2.17
CA ILE A 134 -14.58 -4.91 1.65
C ILE A 134 -14.61 -3.85 0.54
N PHE A 135 -14.61 -2.58 0.94
CA PHE A 135 -14.50 -1.48 0.00
C PHE A 135 -13.14 -0.87 0.13
N MET A 136 -12.40 -0.87 -0.97
CA MET A 136 -11.68 0.29 -1.44
C MET A 136 -11.11 -0.06 -2.83
N LEU A 137 -11.29 0.82 -3.82
CA LEU A 137 -10.45 0.84 -5.01
C LEU A 137 -10.35 2.28 -5.50
N LEU A 138 -9.15 2.85 -5.45
CA LEU A 138 -8.84 4.14 -6.05
C LEU A 138 -7.94 3.87 -7.26
N LYS A 139 -8.25 4.48 -8.40
CA LYS A 139 -7.41 4.52 -9.60
C LYS A 139 -7.36 5.98 -10.06
N THR A 140 -6.20 6.45 -10.50
CA THR A 140 -6.14 7.53 -11.48
C THR A 140 -5.00 7.27 -12.47
N ALA A 141 -5.34 7.13 -13.76
CA ALA A 141 -4.39 7.30 -14.88
C ALA A 141 -4.69 8.59 -15.66
N ASP A 142 -5.70 9.36 -15.24
CA ASP A 142 -6.38 10.33 -16.10
C ASP A 142 -7.16 11.41 -15.30
N GLY A 143 -6.88 11.55 -13.99
CA GLY A 143 -7.33 12.72 -13.21
C GLY A 143 -8.82 12.76 -12.85
N LYS A 144 -9.53 11.63 -12.92
CA LYS A 144 -10.91 11.49 -12.40
C LYS A 144 -10.95 10.43 -11.31
N THR A 145 -11.44 10.81 -10.14
CA THR A 145 -11.71 9.88 -9.03
C THR A 145 -13.10 9.31 -9.22
N ASP A 146 -13.18 8.03 -9.55
CA ASP A 146 -14.43 7.28 -9.53
C ASP A 146 -14.29 6.07 -8.59
N LEU A 147 -15.28 5.90 -7.72
CA LEU A 147 -15.37 4.89 -6.67
C LEU A 147 -16.10 3.66 -7.23
N PHE A 148 -15.50 2.47 -7.18
CA PHE A 148 -16.18 1.24 -7.62
C PHE A 148 -16.12 0.11 -6.58
N SER A 149 -17.21 -0.66 -6.53
CA SER A 149 -17.40 -1.90 -5.77
C SER A 149 -16.90 -3.12 -6.54
N VAL A 150 -16.34 -4.12 -5.87
CA VAL A 150 -16.05 -5.44 -6.46
C VAL A 150 -16.51 -6.55 -5.51
N ASP A 151 -17.22 -7.53 -6.08
CA ASP A 151 -17.91 -8.64 -5.43
C ASP A 151 -17.03 -9.90 -5.21
N GLU A 152 -17.46 -10.71 -4.23
CA GLU A 152 -17.07 -11.94 -3.53
C GLU A 152 -15.98 -12.91 -4.04
N SER A 153 -15.16 -12.61 -5.06
CA SER A 153 -14.11 -13.57 -5.42
C SER A 153 -12.78 -12.95 -5.83
N ARG A 154 -11.78 -13.23 -4.97
CA ARG A 154 -10.33 -13.09 -5.16
C ARG A 154 -9.79 -11.73 -4.69
N THR A 155 -8.85 -11.82 -3.75
CA THR A 155 -7.87 -10.81 -3.31
C THR A 155 -8.03 -9.44 -3.96
N VAL A 156 -8.59 -8.49 -3.21
CA VAL A 156 -8.69 -7.09 -3.65
C VAL A 156 -7.32 -6.43 -3.50
N ALA A 157 -6.66 -6.29 -4.65
CA ALA A 157 -5.49 -5.47 -4.86
C ALA A 157 -5.95 -4.08 -5.30
N ILE A 158 -5.71 -3.07 -4.47
CA ILE A 158 -6.13 -1.71 -4.76
C ILE A 158 -4.95 -0.94 -5.30
N ASN A 159 -4.99 -0.57 -6.58
CA ASN A 159 -3.88 0.11 -7.22
C ASN A 159 -4.19 1.58 -7.52
N VAL A 160 -3.41 2.44 -6.86
CA VAL A 160 -3.25 3.91 -7.05
C VAL A 160 -4.15 4.81 -6.19
N PHE A 161 -3.61 5.24 -5.04
CA PHE A 161 -4.16 6.29 -4.17
C PHE A 161 -3.43 7.62 -4.40
N SER A 162 -4.09 8.74 -4.68
CA SER A 162 -3.41 10.05 -4.77
C SER A 162 -3.95 11.04 -3.73
N LYS A 163 -3.04 11.74 -3.04
CA LYS A 163 -3.40 12.79 -2.05
C LYS A 163 -4.16 13.97 -2.66
N LYS A 164 -4.03 14.23 -3.96
CA LYS A 164 -4.61 15.42 -4.63
C LYS A 164 -6.13 15.36 -4.85
N ASP A 165 -6.76 14.19 -4.68
CA ASP A 165 -8.16 14.01 -5.07
C ASP A 165 -9.11 13.65 -3.89
N CYS A 166 -8.59 13.56 -2.66
CA CYS A 166 -9.38 13.22 -1.49
C CYS A 166 -10.13 14.44 -0.93
N LYS A 167 -11.31 14.74 -1.49
CA LYS A 167 -12.30 15.59 -0.79
C LYS A 167 -13.06 14.71 0.21
N GLY A 168 -13.12 15.15 1.47
CA GLY A 168 -13.76 14.43 2.58
C GLY A 168 -15.20 13.99 2.29
N PRO A 169 -15.78 13.13 3.15
CA PRO A 169 -17.06 12.49 2.88
C PRO A 169 -18.13 13.54 2.57
N ARG A 170 -18.65 13.52 1.34
CA ARG A 170 -19.91 14.20 1.04
C ARG A 170 -21.03 13.30 1.57
N GLN A 171 -21.85 13.85 2.46
CA GLN A 171 -23.12 13.23 2.83
C GLN A 171 -23.93 13.00 1.55
N ILE A 172 -24.22 11.73 1.28
CA ILE A 172 -25.22 11.34 0.29
C ILE A 172 -26.54 11.30 1.06
N ILE A 173 -27.43 12.23 0.71
CA ILE A 173 -28.86 12.19 1.07
C ILE A 173 -29.55 11.20 0.14
#